data_AF-A0AB33L035-F1
#
_entry.id   AF-A0AB33L035-F1
#
_cell.length_a   1.000
_cell.length_b   1.000
_cell.length_c   1.000
_cell.angle_alpha   90.00
_cell.angle_beta   90.00
_cell.angle_gamma   90.00
#
_symmetry.space_group_name_H-M   'P 1'
#
loop_
_entity.id
_entity.type
_entity.pdbx_description
1 polymer ?
#
loop_
_entity_poly.entity_id
_entity_poly.type
_entity_poly.pdbx_seq_one_letter_code
_entity_poly.pdbx_strand_id
1 'polypeptide(L)'
;MKKIFLLSVLTLLTITIQAQQTLFEALENNGDGATYQGFGGLVAKGDGTYNFNTDYLPVKIELERTPSGIPVGFEARFISENKRAFRETELSDYGTIDNYVYPMSIKHGYTKKGYMVIDDLLFELRKIYDGSAPSIENVTSVYVLVKDRKATAKTPKKKKGGFLSRMKAKIKSARNSSVPSSPTYKYLTSLNLDKKFNDYVVAMKKKQAIPLTAKDKAKIGAIKKAKKMDADEIKRYNDSIRATPEYKKLKEHQARMKAMDEGNALTTVTFINRTGKDIYVFKAGSKNSTTIRANSSSKFNCSYSYSYKFNPNSGGSGLQLYNANSGCERSVIVK
;
A
#
# COMPACT_ATOMS: atom_id res chain seq x y z
N MET A 1 61.24 -11.81 -22.88
CA MET A 1 60.02 -12.50 -22.41
C MET A 1 59.39 -11.70 -21.29
N LYS A 2 58.11 -11.29 -21.46
CA LYS A 2 57.08 -10.99 -20.43
C LYS A 2 57.43 -9.83 -19.45
N LYS A 3 56.66 -8.77 -19.26
CA LYS A 3 55.19 -8.60 -19.22
C LYS A 3 54.89 -7.10 -19.42
N ILE A 4 54.06 -6.74 -20.40
CA ILE A 4 53.38 -5.44 -20.41
C ILE A 4 52.08 -5.65 -19.63
N PHE A 5 51.96 -5.00 -18.48
CA PHE A 5 50.71 -4.93 -17.73
C PHE A 5 49.74 -4.04 -18.50
N LEU A 6 48.85 -4.64 -19.28
CA LEU A 6 47.68 -3.94 -19.80
C LEU A 6 46.68 -3.82 -18.65
N LEU A 7 46.64 -2.64 -18.05
CA LEU A 7 45.64 -2.26 -17.06
C LEU A 7 44.32 -2.03 -17.78
N SER A 8 43.60 -3.12 -18.11
CA SER A 8 42.22 -3.03 -18.55
C SER A 8 41.35 -2.75 -17.31
N VAL A 9 41.25 -1.47 -16.95
CA VAL A 9 40.21 -0.98 -16.05
C VAL A 9 38.88 -1.14 -16.79
N LEU A 10 38.31 -2.34 -16.70
CA LEU A 10 36.90 -2.55 -16.98
C LEU A 10 36.15 -1.92 -15.80
N THR A 11 35.99 -0.60 -15.84
CA THR A 11 34.94 0.07 -15.08
C THR A 11 33.64 -0.52 -15.58
N LEU A 12 33.17 -1.58 -14.92
CA LEU A 12 31.75 -1.85 -14.82
C LEU A 12 31.15 -0.59 -14.21
N LEU A 13 30.72 0.33 -15.09
CA LEU A 13 29.55 1.14 -14.81
C LEU A 13 28.43 0.12 -14.56
N THR A 14 28.31 -0.31 -13.31
CA THR A 14 27.03 -0.75 -12.78
C THR A 14 26.15 0.49 -12.81
N ILE A 15 25.62 0.80 -14.00
CA ILE A 15 24.41 1.59 -14.10
C ILE A 15 23.43 0.75 -13.30
N THR A 16 23.23 1.10 -12.04
CA THR A 16 22.08 0.64 -11.28
C THR A 16 20.89 1.28 -11.96
N ILE A 17 20.49 0.74 -13.10
CA ILE A 17 19.14 0.86 -13.59
C ILE A 17 18.35 0.26 -12.44
N GLN A 18 17.79 1.11 -11.57
CA GLN A 18 16.64 0.65 -10.79
C GLN A 18 15.65 0.19 -11.85
N ALA A 19 15.55 -1.12 -12.03
CA ALA A 19 14.80 -1.70 -13.12
C ALA A 19 13.37 -1.18 -13.00
N GLN A 20 12.90 -0.41 -14.00
CA GLN A 20 11.58 0.21 -13.97
C GLN A 20 10.52 -0.85 -13.64
N GLN A 21 9.85 -0.71 -12.49
CA GLN A 21 8.92 -1.73 -12.01
C GLN A 21 7.72 -1.86 -12.95
N THR A 22 7.24 -3.08 -13.17
CA THR A 22 5.96 -3.31 -13.86
C THR A 22 4.79 -2.86 -12.99
N LEU A 23 3.58 -2.76 -13.58
CA LEU A 23 2.32 -2.45 -12.89
C LEU A 23 2.17 -3.25 -11.59
N PHE A 24 2.29 -4.57 -11.68
CA PHE A 24 2.08 -5.45 -10.53
C PHE A 24 3.27 -5.47 -9.58
N GLU A 25 4.51 -5.37 -10.08
CA GLU A 25 5.68 -5.22 -9.21
C GLU A 25 5.58 -3.96 -8.34
N ALA A 26 5.15 -2.83 -8.91
CA ALA A 26 4.97 -1.60 -8.15
C ALA A 26 3.89 -1.76 -7.07
N LEU A 27 2.75 -2.37 -7.40
CA LEU A 27 1.70 -2.67 -6.43
C LEU A 27 2.16 -3.63 -5.33
N GLU A 28 2.89 -4.69 -5.67
CA GLU A 28 3.46 -5.64 -4.71
C GLU A 28 4.44 -4.96 -3.76
N ASN A 29 5.36 -4.16 -4.30
CA ASN A 29 6.35 -3.43 -3.51
C ASN A 29 5.73 -2.34 -2.62
N ASN A 30 4.56 -1.84 -2.99
CA ASN A 30 3.79 -0.90 -2.18
C ASN A 30 3.05 -1.57 -1.02
N GLY A 31 2.88 -2.89 -1.08
CA GLY A 31 2.23 -3.72 -0.06
C GLY A 31 0.77 -4.05 -0.39
N ASP A 32 0.37 -5.30 -0.14
CA ASP A 32 -1.01 -5.74 -0.32
C ASP A 32 -1.94 -5.06 0.70
N GLY A 33 -3.08 -4.55 0.24
CA GLY A 33 -4.00 -3.72 1.04
C GLY A 33 -3.47 -2.32 1.36
N ALA A 34 -2.43 -1.85 0.64
CA ALA A 34 -1.88 -0.51 0.82
C ALA A 34 -2.93 0.59 0.56
N THR A 35 -2.84 1.66 1.34
CA THR A 35 -3.78 2.78 1.29
C THR A 35 -3.32 3.87 0.35
N TYR A 36 -4.19 4.33 -0.54
CA TYR A 36 -3.95 5.43 -1.46
C TYR A 36 -4.98 6.55 -1.24
N GLN A 37 -4.54 7.80 -1.34
CA GLN A 37 -5.41 8.97 -1.42
C GLN A 37 -5.59 9.38 -2.89
N GLY A 38 -6.83 9.51 -3.36
CA GLY A 38 -7.13 9.87 -4.74
C GLY A 38 -7.29 11.37 -4.97
N PHE A 39 -6.82 11.85 -6.12
CA PHE A 39 -6.97 13.23 -6.56
C PHE A 39 -7.43 13.26 -8.02
N GLY A 40 -8.30 14.20 -8.38
CA GLY A 40 -8.84 14.37 -9.73
C GLY A 40 -8.87 15.83 -10.17
N GLY A 41 -9.40 16.07 -11.37
CA GLY A 41 -9.50 17.43 -11.93
C GLY A 41 -8.13 18.04 -12.19
N LEU A 42 -7.32 17.33 -12.99
CA LEU A 42 -5.96 17.73 -13.33
C LEU A 42 -5.95 19.06 -14.08
N VAL A 43 -5.12 20.00 -13.65
CA VAL A 43 -4.86 21.27 -14.33
C VAL A 43 -3.36 21.43 -14.51
N ALA A 44 -2.90 21.37 -15.76
CA ALA A 44 -1.50 21.52 -16.11
C ALA A 44 -1.00 22.94 -15.78
N LYS A 45 0.23 23.06 -15.27
CA LYS A 45 0.89 24.35 -15.02
C LYS A 45 1.83 24.80 -16.15
N GLY A 46 2.03 23.96 -17.16
CA GLY A 46 2.93 24.23 -18.29
C GLY A 46 4.39 23.79 -18.09
N ASP A 47 4.78 23.36 -16.89
CA ASP A 47 6.13 22.87 -16.54
C ASP A 47 6.19 21.34 -16.34
N GLY A 48 5.14 20.63 -16.77
CA GLY A 48 4.92 19.21 -16.52
C GLY A 48 4.42 18.86 -15.12
N THR A 49 4.19 19.86 -14.25
CA THR A 49 3.51 19.68 -12.96
C THR A 49 2.02 20.05 -13.06
N TYR A 50 1.23 19.57 -12.10
CA TYR A 50 -0.23 19.67 -12.12
C TYR A 50 -0.78 20.17 -10.78
N ASN A 51 -1.89 20.91 -10.84
CA ASN A 51 -2.83 21.08 -9.73
C ASN A 51 -3.97 20.07 -9.84
N PHE A 52 -4.64 19.80 -8.71
CA PHE A 52 -5.78 18.88 -8.65
C PHE A 52 -6.93 19.56 -7.91
N ASN A 53 -8.09 19.61 -8.56
CA ASN A 53 -9.26 20.33 -8.04
C ASN A 53 -10.25 19.42 -7.30
N THR A 54 -10.01 18.11 -7.27
CA THR A 54 -10.89 17.13 -6.64
C THR A 54 -10.10 16.23 -5.69
N ASP A 55 -10.64 16.01 -4.49
CA ASP A 55 -10.14 15.02 -3.51
C ASP A 55 -11.12 13.84 -3.49
N TYR A 56 -10.62 12.62 -3.66
CA TYR A 56 -11.42 11.40 -3.65
C TYR A 56 -11.27 10.65 -2.32
N LEU A 57 -12.27 9.84 -1.99
CA LEU A 57 -12.21 8.97 -0.82
C LEU A 57 -11.00 8.02 -0.93
N PRO A 58 -10.21 7.87 0.15
CA PRO A 58 -9.09 6.94 0.17
C PRO A 58 -9.51 5.50 -0.08
N VAL A 59 -8.67 4.76 -0.80
CA VAL A 59 -8.89 3.36 -1.15
C VAL A 59 -7.77 2.47 -0.62
N LYS A 60 -8.09 1.21 -0.33
CA LYS A 60 -7.10 0.13 -0.25
C LYS A 60 -7.03 -0.58 -1.58
N ILE A 61 -5.83 -0.91 -2.03
CA ILE A 61 -5.60 -1.70 -3.24
C ILE A 61 -5.16 -3.10 -2.84
N GLU A 62 -5.88 -4.11 -3.31
CA GLU A 62 -5.60 -5.54 -3.11
C GLU A 62 -5.30 -6.17 -4.48
N LEU A 63 -4.24 -6.98 -4.55
CA LEU A 63 -3.86 -7.65 -5.79
C LEU A 63 -4.72 -8.88 -6.06
N GLU A 64 -5.15 -9.04 -7.30
CA GLU A 64 -5.78 -10.27 -7.75
C GLU A 64 -4.76 -11.19 -8.41
N ARG A 65 -4.84 -12.48 -8.08
CA ARG A 65 -3.88 -13.48 -8.53
C ARG A 65 -4.60 -14.70 -9.11
N THR A 66 -3.97 -15.33 -10.09
CA THR A 66 -4.33 -16.69 -10.51
C THR A 66 -4.10 -17.68 -9.36
N PRO A 67 -4.62 -18.92 -9.43
CA PRO A 67 -4.32 -19.95 -8.44
C PRO A 67 -2.82 -20.28 -8.30
N SER A 68 -2.03 -19.99 -9.34
CA SER A 68 -0.56 -20.12 -9.33
C SER A 68 0.18 -18.93 -8.72
N GLY A 69 -0.54 -17.95 -8.15
CA GLY A 69 0.03 -16.77 -7.50
C GLY A 69 0.41 -15.63 -8.45
N ILE A 70 0.26 -15.81 -9.77
CA ILE A 70 0.57 -14.79 -10.77
C ILE A 70 -0.42 -13.62 -10.67
N PRO A 71 0.03 -12.37 -10.47
CA PRO A 71 -0.87 -11.22 -10.43
C PRO A 71 -1.47 -10.94 -11.81
N VAL A 72 -2.78 -10.68 -11.82
CA VAL A 72 -3.60 -10.53 -13.04
C VAL A 72 -4.59 -9.38 -12.97
N GLY A 73 -4.61 -8.65 -11.86
CA GLY A 73 -5.52 -7.53 -11.65
C GLY A 73 -5.38 -6.96 -10.26
N PHE A 74 -6.30 -6.08 -9.91
CA PHE A 74 -6.43 -5.54 -8.57
C PHE A 74 -7.85 -5.08 -8.29
N GLU A 75 -8.20 -4.99 -7.01
CA GLU A 75 -9.43 -4.37 -6.53
C GLU A 75 -9.09 -3.20 -5.61
N ALA A 76 -9.79 -2.07 -5.83
CA ALA A 76 -9.77 -0.92 -4.95
C ALA A 76 -11.05 -0.89 -4.11
N ARG A 77 -10.91 -0.76 -2.78
CA ARG A 77 -12.05 -0.64 -1.84
C ARG A 77 -11.96 0.64 -1.04
N PHE A 78 -13.07 1.37 -0.90
CA PHE A 78 -13.13 2.55 -0.06
C PHE A 78 -12.90 2.18 1.41
N ILE A 79 -12.01 2.92 2.07
CA ILE A 79 -11.66 2.66 3.48
C ILE A 79 -12.83 2.94 4.43
N SER A 80 -13.63 3.97 4.13
CA SER A 80 -14.75 4.40 4.98
C SER A 80 -15.96 3.48 4.91
N GLU A 81 -16.13 2.76 3.81
CA GLU A 81 -17.42 2.10 3.49
C GLU A 81 -17.29 0.60 3.25
N ASN A 82 -16.08 0.04 3.27
CA ASN A 82 -15.79 -1.36 2.89
C ASN A 82 -16.47 -1.79 1.57
N LYS A 83 -16.69 -0.82 0.67
CA LYS A 83 -17.35 -1.00 -0.62
C LYS A 83 -16.32 -0.93 -1.74
N ARG A 84 -16.51 -1.75 -2.77
CA ARG A 84 -15.68 -1.70 -3.99
C ARG A 84 -15.79 -0.32 -4.63
N ALA A 85 -14.64 0.31 -4.85
CA ALA A 85 -14.50 1.58 -5.56
C ALA A 85 -14.36 1.30 -7.07
N PHE A 86 -13.32 0.57 -7.44
CA PHE A 86 -13.04 0.14 -8.81
C PHE A 86 -12.21 -1.14 -8.80
N ARG A 87 -12.17 -1.83 -9.94
CA ARG A 87 -11.48 -3.11 -10.08
C ARG A 87 -11.18 -3.32 -11.55
N GLU A 88 -10.02 -3.88 -11.86
CA GLU A 88 -9.69 -4.30 -13.21
C GLU A 88 -8.85 -5.58 -13.17
N THR A 89 -9.15 -6.54 -14.05
CA THR A 89 -8.51 -7.85 -14.01
C THR A 89 -8.59 -8.58 -15.35
N GLU A 90 -7.50 -9.25 -15.72
CA GLU A 90 -7.42 -10.11 -16.92
C GLU A 90 -8.37 -11.32 -16.86
N LEU A 91 -8.83 -11.66 -15.65
CA LEU A 91 -9.79 -12.75 -15.44
C LEU A 91 -11.24 -12.35 -15.73
N SER A 92 -11.51 -11.09 -16.04
CA SER A 92 -12.83 -10.65 -16.47
C SER A 92 -12.94 -10.73 -17.99
N ASP A 93 -14.16 -10.85 -18.49
CA ASP A 93 -14.44 -10.92 -19.93
C ASP A 93 -13.88 -9.71 -20.70
N TYR A 94 -13.76 -8.57 -20.01
CA TYR A 94 -13.40 -7.29 -20.63
C TYR A 94 -12.04 -6.76 -20.19
N GLY A 95 -11.44 -7.26 -19.11
CA GLY A 95 -10.14 -6.79 -18.68
C GLY A 95 -9.01 -7.30 -19.56
N THR A 96 -8.08 -6.41 -19.90
CA THR A 96 -6.95 -6.68 -20.77
C THR A 96 -5.69 -6.01 -20.24
N ILE A 97 -4.69 -6.82 -19.93
CA ILE A 97 -3.31 -6.42 -19.64
C ILE A 97 -2.58 -6.26 -20.97
N ASP A 98 -1.78 -5.20 -21.09
CA ASP A 98 -1.07 -4.89 -22.33
C ASP A 98 0.09 -5.85 -22.65
N ASN A 99 0.72 -6.42 -21.61
CA ASN A 99 1.75 -7.43 -21.73
C ASN A 99 1.81 -8.33 -20.47
N TYR A 100 1.84 -9.65 -20.64
CA TYR A 100 1.79 -10.60 -19.51
C TYR A 100 3.12 -10.80 -18.76
N VAL A 101 4.25 -10.42 -19.35
CA VAL A 101 5.58 -10.52 -18.72
C VAL A 101 5.94 -9.19 -18.07
N TYR A 102 5.81 -8.10 -18.83
CA TYR A 102 6.12 -6.74 -18.41
C TYR A 102 4.88 -5.86 -18.49
N PRO A 103 3.87 -6.10 -17.63
CA PRO A 103 2.62 -5.35 -17.64
C PRO A 103 2.91 -3.89 -17.32
N MET A 104 2.60 -3.01 -18.25
CA MET A 104 2.71 -1.55 -18.04
C MET A 104 1.36 -0.99 -17.61
N SER A 105 0.27 -1.55 -18.14
CA SER A 105 -1.09 -1.09 -17.89
C SER A 105 -2.10 -2.23 -17.99
N ILE A 106 -3.26 -2.01 -17.38
CA ILE A 106 -4.44 -2.85 -17.52
C ILE A 106 -5.63 -1.97 -17.88
N LYS A 107 -6.53 -2.46 -18.74
CA LYS A 107 -7.69 -1.69 -19.18
C LYS A 107 -8.93 -2.54 -19.37
N HIS A 108 -10.06 -1.86 -19.37
CA HIS A 108 -11.35 -2.43 -19.74
C HIS A 108 -11.55 -2.38 -21.27
N GLY A 109 -12.03 -3.48 -21.85
CA GLY A 109 -12.16 -3.68 -23.29
C GLY A 109 -13.20 -2.76 -23.94
N TYR A 110 -14.34 -2.53 -23.29
CA TYR A 110 -15.39 -1.64 -23.80
C TYR A 110 -15.15 -0.16 -23.50
N THR A 111 -15.08 0.22 -22.22
CA THR A 111 -14.94 1.63 -21.83
C THR A 111 -13.57 2.20 -22.18
N LYS A 112 -12.59 1.35 -22.49
CA LYS A 112 -11.18 1.66 -22.67
C LYS A 112 -10.51 2.28 -21.45
N LYS A 113 -11.24 2.41 -20.32
CA LYS A 113 -10.72 2.91 -19.05
C LYS A 113 -9.53 2.06 -18.63
N GLY A 114 -8.46 2.69 -18.19
CA GLY A 114 -7.21 2.01 -17.92
C GLY A 114 -6.54 2.46 -16.65
N TYR A 115 -5.57 1.67 -16.22
CA TYR A 115 -4.82 1.88 -15.01
C TYR A 115 -3.35 1.58 -15.24
N MET A 116 -2.49 2.39 -14.63
CA MET A 116 -1.07 2.12 -14.52
C MET A 116 -0.55 2.51 -13.15
N VAL A 117 0.58 1.93 -12.74
CA VAL A 117 1.22 2.28 -11.47
C VAL A 117 2.69 2.61 -11.74
N ILE A 118 3.13 3.77 -11.27
CA ILE A 118 4.50 4.24 -11.39
C ILE A 118 5.00 4.65 -10.00
N ASP A 119 5.81 3.77 -9.41
CA ASP A 119 6.26 3.86 -8.02
C ASP A 119 5.05 3.96 -7.06
N ASP A 120 4.87 5.11 -6.43
CA ASP A 120 3.82 5.39 -5.45
C ASP A 120 2.49 5.86 -6.05
N LEU A 121 2.40 5.97 -7.37
CA LEU A 121 1.29 6.62 -8.07
C LEU A 121 0.50 5.61 -8.89
N LEU A 122 -0.77 5.40 -8.56
CA LEU A 122 -1.72 4.71 -9.41
C LEU A 122 -2.49 5.74 -10.23
N PHE A 123 -2.31 5.72 -11.54
CA PHE A 123 -3.01 6.58 -12.48
C PHE A 123 -4.26 5.87 -12.99
N GLU A 124 -5.38 6.57 -12.96
CA GLU A 124 -6.58 6.20 -13.69
C GLU A 124 -6.61 6.99 -15.01
N LEU A 125 -6.82 6.27 -16.10
CA LEU A 125 -6.92 6.84 -17.43
C LEU A 125 -8.35 6.67 -17.95
N ARG A 126 -8.89 7.75 -18.51
CA ARG A 126 -10.18 7.73 -19.23
C ARG A 126 -10.19 6.69 -20.32
N LYS A 127 -9.10 6.59 -21.09
CA LYS A 127 -9.00 5.72 -22.26
C LYS A 127 -7.57 5.32 -22.58
N ILE A 128 -7.39 4.05 -22.91
CA ILE A 128 -6.21 3.46 -23.54
C ILE A 128 -6.71 2.72 -24.79
N TYR A 129 -6.37 3.21 -25.97
CA TYR A 129 -6.81 2.59 -27.23
C TYR A 129 -6.07 1.28 -27.49
N ASP A 130 -6.67 0.42 -28.33
CA ASP A 130 -6.02 -0.84 -28.72
C ASP A 130 -4.80 -0.52 -29.58
N GLY A 131 -3.67 -1.18 -29.32
CA GLY A 131 -2.40 -0.92 -30.01
C GLY A 131 -1.71 0.41 -29.67
N SER A 132 -2.32 1.29 -28.87
CA SER A 132 -1.70 2.57 -28.48
C SER A 132 -0.97 2.46 -27.14
N ALA A 133 0.06 3.31 -26.96
CA ALA A 133 0.61 3.55 -25.63
C ALA A 133 -0.38 4.39 -24.79
N PRO A 134 -0.37 4.27 -23.46
CA PRO A 134 -1.03 5.23 -22.57
C PRO A 134 -0.47 6.64 -22.78
N SER A 135 -1.30 7.66 -22.59
CA SER A 135 -0.91 9.08 -22.67
C SER A 135 -1.32 9.81 -21.40
N ILE A 136 -0.47 10.73 -20.94
CA ILE A 136 -0.72 11.58 -19.76
C ILE A 136 -2.00 12.42 -19.93
N GLU A 137 -2.33 12.81 -21.16
CA GLU A 137 -3.55 13.57 -21.49
C GLU A 137 -4.84 12.81 -21.19
N ASN A 138 -4.76 11.49 -21.08
CA ASN A 138 -5.92 10.65 -20.74
C ASN A 138 -6.04 10.40 -19.23
N VAL A 139 -5.13 10.88 -18.40
CA VAL A 139 -5.21 10.72 -16.95
C VAL A 139 -6.37 11.55 -16.39
N THR A 140 -7.26 10.89 -15.66
CA THR A 140 -8.42 11.53 -15.01
C THR A 140 -8.24 11.68 -13.51
N SER A 141 -7.52 10.74 -12.90
CA SER A 141 -7.24 10.77 -11.47
C SER A 141 -5.90 10.12 -11.16
N VAL A 142 -5.31 10.51 -10.04
CA VAL A 142 -4.07 9.95 -9.51
C VAL A 142 -4.29 9.60 -8.04
N TYR A 143 -4.08 8.33 -7.72
CA TYR A 143 -4.09 7.79 -6.37
C TYR A 143 -2.66 7.70 -5.88
N VAL A 144 -2.36 8.38 -4.78
CA VAL A 144 -1.02 8.49 -4.20
C VAL A 144 -0.94 7.62 -2.96
N LEU A 145 0.03 6.72 -2.95
CA LEU A 145 0.30 5.85 -1.81
C LEU A 145 0.57 6.67 -0.55
N VAL A 146 -0.13 6.31 0.52
CA VAL A 146 0.03 6.95 1.83
C VAL A 146 1.27 6.36 2.52
N LYS A 147 2.32 7.18 2.64
CA LYS A 147 3.55 6.90 3.39
C LYS A 147 3.85 8.06 4.35
N ASP A 148 4.70 7.82 5.34
CA ASP A 148 5.30 8.90 6.15
C ASP A 148 6.27 9.72 5.29
N ARG A 149 5.73 10.63 4.47
CA ARG A 149 6.51 11.52 3.60
C ARG A 149 6.97 12.74 4.40
N LYS A 150 8.28 12.89 4.65
CA LYS A 150 8.83 14.16 5.18
C LYS A 150 8.63 15.22 4.09
N ALA A 151 7.76 16.20 4.35
CA ALA A 151 7.58 17.33 3.45
C ALA A 151 8.90 18.12 3.33
N THR A 152 9.40 18.24 2.11
CA THR A 152 10.47 19.17 1.77
C THR A 152 9.92 20.60 1.81
N ALA A 153 10.13 21.29 2.93
CA ALA A 153 10.59 22.69 3.04
C ALA A 153 10.27 23.30 4.42
N LYS A 154 11.31 23.92 5.00
CA LYS A 154 11.39 24.91 6.10
C LYS A 154 10.40 24.80 7.27
N THR A 155 10.95 24.53 8.46
CA THR A 155 10.37 24.70 9.81
C THR A 155 9.58 26.03 9.92
N PRO A 156 8.42 26.11 10.60
CA PRO A 156 8.29 25.78 12.04
C PRO A 156 6.98 25.10 12.54
N LYS A 157 7.08 24.61 13.80
CA LYS A 157 6.07 24.17 14.81
C LYS A 157 5.16 22.94 14.56
N LYS A 158 5.52 21.85 15.25
CA LYS A 158 4.75 20.61 15.49
C LYS A 158 3.40 20.88 16.19
N LYS A 159 2.29 20.48 15.57
CA LYS A 159 1.07 20.02 16.28
C LYS A 159 1.00 18.49 16.15
N LYS A 160 0.92 17.77 17.28
CA LYS A 160 0.86 16.28 17.38
C LYS A 160 -0.59 15.80 17.25
N GLY A 161 -0.96 15.28 16.08
CA GLY A 161 -2.14 14.43 15.86
C GLY A 161 -1.77 13.37 14.83
N GLY A 162 -2.05 12.09 15.11
CA GLY A 162 -1.66 10.98 14.24
C GLY A 162 -2.26 11.12 12.85
N PHE A 163 -1.51 10.76 11.81
CA PHE A 163 -1.91 10.92 10.41
C PHE A 163 -3.27 10.28 10.10
N LEU A 164 -3.52 9.08 10.66
CA LEU A 164 -4.80 8.37 10.55
C LEU A 164 -5.97 9.08 11.24
N SER A 165 -5.74 9.79 12.36
CA SER A 165 -6.80 10.54 13.04
C SER A 165 -7.15 11.83 12.29
N ARG A 166 -6.15 12.46 11.65
CA ARG A 166 -6.36 13.59 10.74
C ARG A 166 -7.08 13.17 9.46
N MET A 167 -6.81 11.96 8.97
CA MET A 167 -7.48 11.38 7.81
C MET A 167 -8.96 11.09 8.12
N LYS A 168 -9.27 10.43 9.26
CA LYS A 168 -10.66 10.23 9.69
C LYS A 168 -11.43 11.55 9.89
N ALA A 169 -10.75 12.59 10.39
CA ALA A 169 -11.35 13.92 10.52
C ALA A 169 -11.59 14.60 9.15
N LYS A 170 -10.70 14.43 8.17
CA LYS A 170 -10.87 14.94 6.79
C LYS A 170 -11.93 14.19 5.99
N ILE A 171 -12.14 12.91 6.25
CA ILE A 171 -13.25 12.12 5.64
C ILE A 171 -14.61 12.74 6.01
N LYS A 172 -14.76 13.32 7.21
CA LYS A 172 -15.98 14.06 7.59
C LYS A 172 -16.09 15.44 6.93
N SER A 173 -14.99 16.07 6.50
CA SER A 173 -14.98 17.42 5.93
C SER A 173 -15.00 17.46 4.39
N ALA A 174 -14.81 16.32 3.71
CA ALA A 174 -14.78 16.20 2.25
C ALA A 174 -16.12 16.54 1.55
N ARG A 175 -17.17 16.91 2.30
CA ARG A 175 -18.44 17.39 1.74
C ARG A 175 -18.42 18.83 1.25
N ASN A 176 -17.44 19.66 1.66
CA ASN A 176 -17.37 21.07 1.25
C ASN A 176 -15.98 21.43 0.72
N SER A 177 -15.99 22.13 -0.43
CA SER A 177 -14.92 22.52 -1.33
C SER A 177 -13.65 23.13 -0.71
N SER A 178 -12.57 23.08 -1.50
CA SER A 178 -11.15 23.47 -1.29
C SER A 178 -10.22 22.33 -0.85
N VAL A 179 -9.46 21.79 -1.81
CA VAL A 179 -8.56 20.63 -1.65
C VAL A 179 -7.53 20.93 -0.54
N PRO A 180 -7.65 20.31 0.64
CA PRO A 180 -6.83 20.69 1.78
C PRO A 180 -5.46 20.01 1.69
N SER A 181 -4.40 20.80 1.53
CA SER A 181 -2.98 20.43 1.40
C SER A 181 -2.53 19.23 2.29
N SER A 182 -2.73 18.00 1.81
CA SER A 182 -2.22 16.78 2.46
C SER A 182 -0.76 16.54 2.05
N PRO A 183 0.04 15.76 2.80
CA PRO A 183 1.40 15.40 2.38
C PRO A 183 1.46 14.67 1.04
N THR A 184 0.45 13.86 0.72
CA THR A 184 0.27 13.21 -0.59
C THR A 184 -0.04 14.22 -1.69
N TYR A 185 -0.90 15.22 -1.43
CA TYR A 185 -1.14 16.33 -2.37
C TYR A 185 0.14 17.13 -2.63
N LYS A 186 0.85 17.55 -1.57
CA LYS A 186 2.12 18.28 -1.70
C LYS A 186 3.15 17.49 -2.50
N TYR A 187 3.30 16.20 -2.20
CA TYR A 187 4.16 15.30 -2.96
C TYR A 187 3.74 15.29 -4.43
N LEU A 188 2.49 14.96 -4.73
CA LEU A 188 1.97 14.87 -6.10
C LEU A 188 2.18 16.15 -6.91
N THR A 189 1.84 17.31 -6.35
CA THR A 189 1.99 18.62 -7.03
C THR A 189 3.43 19.08 -7.22
N SER A 190 4.40 18.42 -6.56
CA SER A 190 5.83 18.70 -6.70
C SER A 190 6.50 17.86 -7.80
N LEU A 191 5.80 16.86 -8.34
CA LEU A 191 6.32 15.96 -9.36
C LEU A 191 6.08 16.52 -10.76
N ASN A 192 7.08 16.41 -11.63
CA ASN A 192 6.89 16.51 -13.07
C ASN A 192 6.25 15.20 -13.57
N LEU A 193 4.92 15.21 -13.68
CA LEU A 193 4.14 14.02 -14.06
C LEU A 193 4.30 13.71 -15.54
N ASP A 194 4.46 14.71 -16.41
CA ASP A 194 4.68 14.48 -17.85
C ASP A 194 5.94 13.65 -18.06
N LYS A 195 7.05 14.09 -17.49
CA LYS A 195 8.33 13.39 -17.59
C LYS A 195 8.24 12.02 -16.95
N LYS A 196 7.71 11.92 -15.72
CA LYS A 196 7.63 10.65 -14.98
C LYS A 196 6.78 9.61 -15.72
N PHE A 197 5.66 10.03 -16.30
CA PHE A 197 4.78 9.18 -17.07
C PHE A 197 5.40 8.76 -18.40
N ASN A 198 5.94 9.72 -19.16
CA ASN A 198 6.51 9.44 -20.48
C ASN A 198 7.78 8.60 -20.40
N ASP A 199 8.67 8.88 -19.44
CA ASP A 199 9.88 8.07 -19.20
C ASP A 199 9.50 6.63 -18.85
N TYR A 200 8.48 6.44 -18.00
CA TYR A 200 7.95 5.13 -17.65
C TYR A 200 7.46 4.37 -18.89
N VAL A 201 6.61 5.02 -19.71
CA VAL A 201 6.07 4.41 -20.92
C VAL A 201 7.20 4.02 -21.88
N VAL A 202 8.18 4.89 -22.11
CA VAL A 202 9.34 4.60 -22.97
C VAL A 202 10.16 3.43 -22.42
N ALA A 203 10.45 3.41 -21.13
CA ALA A 203 11.21 2.34 -20.49
C ALA A 203 10.48 0.99 -20.57
N MET A 204 9.16 0.99 -20.31
CA MET A 204 8.34 -0.21 -20.37
C MET A 204 8.18 -0.73 -21.78
N LYS A 205 8.06 0.13 -22.80
CA LYS A 205 8.05 -0.29 -24.21
C LYS A 205 9.36 -0.97 -24.61
N LYS A 206 10.50 -0.46 -24.16
CA LYS A 206 11.80 -1.13 -24.36
C LYS A 206 11.84 -2.51 -23.70
N LYS A 207 11.32 -2.65 -22.48
CA LYS A 207 11.20 -3.97 -21.81
C LYS A 207 10.28 -4.93 -22.56
N GLN A 208 9.15 -4.45 -23.04
CA GLN A 208 8.17 -5.25 -23.78
C GLN A 208 8.68 -5.73 -25.15
N ALA A 209 9.70 -5.07 -25.71
CA ALA A 209 10.36 -5.50 -26.95
C ALA A 209 11.37 -6.65 -26.74
N ILE A 210 11.70 -7.01 -25.49
CA ILE A 210 12.62 -8.11 -25.20
C ILE A 210 11.97 -9.45 -25.62
N PRO A 211 12.66 -10.30 -26.40
CA PRO A 211 12.15 -11.60 -26.80
C PRO A 211 11.78 -12.49 -25.61
N LEU A 212 10.65 -13.19 -25.73
CA LEU A 212 10.13 -14.07 -24.68
C LEU A 212 10.99 -15.32 -24.51
N THR A 213 11.34 -15.63 -23.27
CA THR A 213 12.00 -16.89 -22.90
C THR A 213 10.99 -18.05 -22.85
N ALA A 214 11.48 -19.29 -22.75
CA ALA A 214 10.62 -20.46 -22.52
C ALA A 214 9.80 -20.34 -21.22
N LYS A 215 10.42 -19.78 -20.15
CA LYS A 215 9.76 -19.52 -18.87
C LYS A 215 8.63 -18.50 -19.01
N ASP A 216 8.83 -17.46 -19.79
CA ASP A 216 7.80 -16.45 -20.07
C ASP A 216 6.61 -17.04 -20.81
N LYS A 217 6.87 -17.87 -21.82
CA LYS A 217 5.81 -18.58 -22.56
C LYS A 217 4.99 -19.49 -21.64
N ALA A 218 5.64 -20.19 -20.70
CA ALA A 218 4.95 -21.01 -19.71
C ALA A 218 4.06 -20.17 -18.78
N LYS A 219 4.56 -19.03 -18.28
CA LYS A 219 3.79 -18.07 -17.46
C LYS A 219 2.56 -17.54 -18.22
N ILE A 220 2.76 -17.15 -19.48
CA ILE A 220 1.67 -16.71 -20.37
C ILE A 220 0.63 -17.83 -20.54
N GLY A 221 1.08 -19.07 -20.75
CA GLY A 221 0.23 -20.24 -20.84
C GLY A 221 -0.63 -20.44 -19.59
N ALA A 222 -0.06 -20.27 -18.40
CA ALA A 222 -0.78 -20.36 -17.14
C ALA A 222 -1.85 -19.27 -16.98
N ILE A 223 -1.55 -18.02 -17.37
CA ILE A 223 -2.54 -16.92 -17.35
C ILE A 223 -3.67 -17.19 -18.35
N LYS A 224 -3.34 -17.58 -19.59
CA LYS A 224 -4.35 -17.92 -20.61
C LYS A 224 -5.22 -19.10 -20.18
N LYS A 225 -4.62 -20.11 -19.55
CA LYS A 225 -5.36 -21.24 -18.97
C LYS A 225 -6.31 -20.75 -17.88
N ALA A 226 -5.84 -19.91 -16.95
CA ALA A 226 -6.68 -19.34 -15.90
C ALA A 226 -7.84 -18.50 -16.45
N LYS A 227 -7.65 -17.76 -17.55
CA LYS A 227 -8.69 -16.97 -18.23
C LYS A 227 -9.73 -17.86 -18.95
N LYS A 228 -9.30 -19.01 -19.47
CA LYS A 228 -10.15 -19.98 -20.19
C LYS A 228 -10.85 -20.98 -19.28
N MET A 229 -10.45 -21.07 -18.01
CA MET A 229 -11.17 -21.87 -17.03
C MET A 229 -12.51 -21.20 -16.76
N ASP A 230 -13.61 -21.89 -17.07
CA ASP A 230 -14.95 -21.44 -16.69
C ASP A 230 -14.99 -21.12 -15.20
N ALA A 231 -15.77 -20.12 -14.77
CA ALA A 231 -15.91 -19.76 -13.36
C ALA A 231 -16.25 -20.99 -12.47
N ASP A 232 -16.98 -21.96 -13.02
CA ASP A 232 -17.30 -23.24 -12.38
C ASP A 232 -16.12 -24.21 -12.32
N GLU A 233 -15.20 -24.19 -13.28
CA GLU A 233 -13.96 -24.97 -13.24
C GLU A 233 -12.93 -24.34 -12.29
N ILE A 234 -12.83 -23.00 -12.26
CA ILE A 234 -12.06 -22.27 -11.23
C ILE A 234 -12.61 -22.57 -9.85
N LYS A 235 -13.95 -22.56 -9.67
CA LYS A 235 -14.59 -22.94 -8.42
C LYS A 235 -14.30 -24.40 -8.07
N ARG A 236 -14.43 -25.35 -8.99
CA ARG A 236 -14.12 -26.77 -8.76
C ARG A 236 -12.66 -27.02 -8.41
N TYR A 237 -11.73 -26.34 -9.08
CA TYR A 237 -10.30 -26.42 -8.74
C TYR A 237 -9.99 -25.77 -7.40
N ASN A 238 -10.54 -24.58 -7.13
CA ASN A 238 -10.39 -23.94 -5.82
C ASN A 238 -11.04 -24.76 -4.71
N ASP A 239 -12.18 -25.41 -4.97
CA ASP A 239 -12.87 -26.31 -4.05
C ASP A 239 -12.08 -27.61 -3.88
N SER A 240 -11.40 -28.13 -4.91
CA SER A 240 -10.52 -29.31 -4.78
C SER A 240 -9.25 -29.00 -3.99
N ILE A 241 -8.62 -27.84 -4.23
CA ILE A 241 -7.53 -27.32 -3.40
C ILE A 241 -8.04 -27.10 -1.96
N ARG A 242 -9.22 -26.52 -1.77
CA ARG A 242 -9.85 -26.38 -0.45
C ARG A 242 -10.16 -27.71 0.24
N ALA A 243 -10.43 -28.75 -0.54
CA ALA A 243 -10.70 -30.08 -0.04
C ALA A 243 -9.42 -30.80 0.43
N THR A 244 -8.23 -30.37 -0.03
CA THR A 244 -6.95 -30.98 0.38
C THR A 244 -6.71 -30.87 1.89
N PRO A 245 -6.06 -31.87 2.51
CA PRO A 245 -5.70 -31.83 3.93
C PRO A 245 -4.81 -30.65 4.30
N GLU A 246 -3.86 -30.28 3.41
CA GLU A 246 -2.97 -29.15 3.65
C GLU A 246 -3.68 -27.81 3.68
N TYR A 247 -4.59 -27.57 2.72
CA TYR A 247 -5.35 -26.32 2.71
C TYR A 247 -6.31 -26.22 3.91
N LYS A 248 -6.95 -27.33 4.30
CA LYS A 248 -7.78 -27.37 5.52
C LYS A 248 -6.95 -27.03 6.77
N LYS A 249 -5.77 -27.64 6.92
CA LYS A 249 -4.83 -27.32 8.00
C LYS A 249 -4.38 -25.86 7.97
N LEU A 250 -4.10 -25.31 6.79
CA LEU A 250 -3.74 -23.90 6.63
C LEU A 250 -4.90 -22.97 7.04
N LYS A 251 -6.14 -23.29 6.64
CA LYS A 251 -7.32 -22.51 7.02
C LYS A 251 -7.66 -22.61 8.49
N GLU A 252 -7.57 -23.79 9.08
CA GLU A 252 -7.70 -23.98 10.53
C GLU A 252 -6.61 -23.25 11.29
N HIS A 253 -5.37 -23.27 10.82
CA HIS A 253 -4.29 -22.47 11.39
C HIS A 253 -4.57 -20.97 11.27
N GLN A 254 -4.97 -20.48 10.10
CA GLN A 254 -5.36 -19.08 9.90
C GLN A 254 -6.57 -18.68 10.76
N ALA A 255 -7.57 -19.55 10.91
CA ALA A 255 -8.73 -19.32 11.75
C ALA A 255 -8.36 -19.31 13.23
N ARG A 256 -7.46 -20.19 13.68
CA ARG A 256 -6.90 -20.17 15.04
C ARG A 256 -6.07 -18.90 15.28
N MET A 257 -5.24 -18.49 14.33
CA MET A 257 -4.46 -17.25 14.42
C MET A 257 -5.38 -16.02 14.44
N LYS A 258 -6.41 -15.99 13.60
CA LYS A 258 -7.41 -14.93 13.56
C LYS A 258 -8.26 -14.90 14.83
N ALA A 259 -8.70 -16.05 15.35
CA ALA A 259 -9.42 -16.14 16.62
C ALA A 259 -8.52 -15.78 17.82
N MET A 260 -7.22 -16.09 17.76
CA MET A 260 -6.23 -15.60 18.72
C MET A 260 -6.03 -14.09 18.59
N ASP A 261 -5.99 -13.53 17.38
CA ASP A 261 -5.86 -12.09 17.15
C ASP A 261 -7.12 -11.31 17.55
N GLU A 262 -8.31 -11.87 17.28
CA GLU A 262 -9.62 -11.32 17.68
C GLU A 262 -9.83 -11.47 19.20
N GLY A 263 -9.48 -12.61 19.79
CA GLY A 263 -9.48 -12.82 21.24
C GLY A 263 -8.44 -11.96 21.97
N ASN A 264 -7.27 -11.73 21.36
CA ASN A 264 -6.27 -10.80 21.88
C ASN A 264 -6.70 -9.34 21.68
N ALA A 265 -7.44 -9.00 20.63
CA ALA A 265 -7.99 -7.64 20.44
C ALA A 265 -9.03 -7.31 21.52
N LEU A 266 -9.90 -8.28 21.85
CA LEU A 266 -10.91 -8.16 22.91
C LEU A 266 -10.34 -8.12 24.33
N THR A 267 -9.07 -8.49 24.53
CA THR A 267 -8.43 -8.58 25.86
C THR A 267 -7.20 -7.69 26.01
N THR A 268 -6.85 -6.87 25.01
CA THR A 268 -5.66 -6.01 25.08
C THR A 268 -5.92 -4.52 24.82
N VAL A 269 -5.08 -3.70 25.44
CA VAL A 269 -4.96 -2.26 25.26
C VAL A 269 -3.53 -1.93 24.84
N THR A 270 -3.36 -1.01 23.89
CA THR A 270 -2.03 -0.58 23.43
C THR A 270 -1.63 0.72 24.12
N PHE A 271 -0.49 0.74 24.81
CA PHE A 271 0.08 1.94 25.40
C PHE A 271 1.17 2.49 24.52
N ILE A 272 1.08 3.78 24.16
CA ILE A 272 1.98 4.46 23.24
C ILE A 272 2.68 5.59 23.99
N ASN A 273 4.01 5.48 24.13
CA ASN A 273 4.83 6.47 24.82
C ASN A 273 5.31 7.54 23.83
N ARG A 274 4.88 8.80 23.97
CA ARG A 274 5.31 9.95 23.14
C ARG A 274 5.97 11.07 23.94
N THR A 275 6.40 10.77 25.16
CA THR A 275 7.01 11.70 26.12
C THR A 275 8.46 12.05 25.75
N GLY A 276 9.11 11.23 24.92
CA GLY A 276 10.52 11.36 24.58
C GLY A 276 11.48 10.78 25.63
N LYS A 277 10.96 10.15 26.70
CA LYS A 277 11.72 9.41 27.71
C LYS A 277 11.09 8.03 27.90
N ASP A 278 11.83 7.07 28.44
CA ASP A 278 11.27 5.76 28.79
C ASP A 278 10.20 5.91 29.88
N ILE A 279 9.14 5.12 29.79
CA ILE A 279 8.13 5.03 30.86
C ILE A 279 8.06 3.60 31.37
N TYR A 280 7.81 3.47 32.66
CA TYR A 280 7.70 2.21 33.37
C TYR A 280 6.24 2.04 33.76
N VAL A 281 5.57 1.07 33.14
CA VAL A 281 4.14 0.83 33.32
C VAL A 281 3.95 -0.27 34.36
N PHE A 282 3.14 0.03 35.37
CA PHE A 282 2.82 -0.85 36.48
C PHE A 282 1.37 -1.29 36.37
N LYS A 283 1.14 -2.60 36.47
CA LYS A 283 -0.19 -3.16 36.73
C LYS A 283 -0.59 -2.82 38.16
N ALA A 284 -1.84 -2.42 38.39
CA ALA A 284 -2.36 -2.15 39.74
C ALA A 284 -2.08 -3.35 40.67
N GLY A 285 -1.51 -3.06 41.85
CA GLY A 285 -1.11 -4.09 42.83
C GLY A 285 0.22 -4.80 42.53
N SER A 286 0.87 -4.54 41.40
CA SER A 286 2.18 -5.11 41.04
C SER A 286 3.32 -4.15 41.36
N LYS A 287 4.42 -4.69 41.91
CA LYS A 287 5.70 -3.97 42.05
C LYS A 287 6.57 -4.05 40.77
N ASN A 288 6.27 -5.01 39.89
CA ASN A 288 6.99 -5.19 38.63
C ASN A 288 6.44 -4.25 37.55
N SER A 289 7.35 -3.65 36.80
CA SER A 289 7.02 -2.76 35.68
C SER A 289 7.42 -3.35 34.34
N THR A 290 6.75 -2.90 33.30
CA THR A 290 7.16 -3.11 31.91
C THR A 290 7.64 -1.78 31.34
N THR A 291 8.87 -1.75 30.83
CA THR A 291 9.42 -0.55 30.19
C THR A 291 8.87 -0.40 28.78
N ILE A 292 8.28 0.76 28.51
CA ILE A 292 7.95 1.20 27.15
C ILE A 292 8.97 2.28 26.78
N ARG A 293 9.88 1.94 25.87
CA ARG A 293 10.92 2.85 25.40
C ARG A 293 10.34 4.13 24.80
N ALA A 294 11.12 5.21 24.87
CA ALA A 294 10.77 6.49 24.28
C ALA A 294 10.29 6.33 22.82
N ASN A 295 9.13 6.91 22.50
CA ASN A 295 8.52 6.87 21.16
C ASN A 295 8.13 5.46 20.66
N SER A 296 8.02 4.47 21.54
CA SER A 296 7.57 3.11 21.25
C SER A 296 6.18 2.81 21.83
N SER A 297 5.68 1.60 21.58
CA SER A 297 4.41 1.09 22.09
C SER A 297 4.51 -0.34 22.56
N SER A 298 3.67 -0.74 23.51
CA SER A 298 3.51 -2.13 23.93
C SER A 298 2.04 -2.47 24.22
N LYS A 299 1.69 -3.76 24.15
CA LYS A 299 0.33 -4.27 24.39
C LYS A 299 0.21 -4.85 25.80
N PHE A 300 -0.90 -4.58 26.47
CA PHE A 300 -1.17 -5.00 27.84
C PHE A 300 -2.58 -5.58 27.93
N ASN A 301 -2.81 -6.49 28.90
CA ASN A 301 -4.15 -7.02 29.15
C ASN A 301 -5.07 -5.91 29.71
N CYS A 302 -6.21 -5.66 29.06
CA CYS A 302 -7.14 -4.57 29.37
C CYS A 302 -8.03 -4.82 30.60
N SER A 303 -8.03 -6.03 31.19
CA SER A 303 -8.78 -6.36 32.41
C SER A 303 -8.17 -5.78 33.69
N TYR A 304 -7.03 -5.11 33.59
CA TYR A 304 -6.34 -4.51 34.72
C TYR A 304 -6.17 -3.00 34.54
N SER A 305 -6.14 -2.29 35.67
CA SER A 305 -5.75 -0.88 35.69
C SER A 305 -4.22 -0.78 35.66
N TYR A 306 -3.71 0.27 35.02
CA TYR A 306 -2.28 0.55 34.94
C TYR A 306 -1.97 1.99 35.32
N SER A 307 -0.80 2.18 35.92
CA SER A 307 -0.16 3.48 36.11
C SER A 307 1.21 3.49 35.46
N TYR A 308 1.80 4.68 35.28
CA TYR A 308 3.17 4.80 34.79
C TYR A 308 4.00 5.79 35.60
N LYS A 309 5.32 5.60 35.54
CA LYS A 309 6.33 6.48 36.11
C LYS A 309 7.46 6.69 35.11
N PHE A 310 8.22 7.77 35.26
CA PHE A 310 9.45 8.00 34.51
C PHE A 310 10.69 7.38 35.18
N ASN A 311 10.58 7.03 36.47
CA ASN A 311 11.61 6.33 37.23
C ASN A 311 10.93 5.15 37.95
N PRO A 312 11.40 3.90 37.76
CA PRO A 312 10.77 2.75 38.39
C PRO A 312 10.98 2.72 39.91
N ASN A 313 12.02 3.41 40.40
CA ASN A 313 12.41 3.43 41.81
C ASN A 313 11.82 4.62 42.59
N SER A 314 11.07 5.51 41.94
CA SER A 314 10.43 6.63 42.64
C SER A 314 9.22 6.17 43.45
N GLY A 315 9.10 6.61 44.71
CA GLY A 315 7.96 6.36 45.58
C GLY A 315 6.62 6.87 45.02
N GLY A 316 5.50 6.39 45.59
CA GLY A 316 4.14 6.77 45.18
C GLY A 316 3.49 5.85 44.13
N SER A 317 2.20 6.06 43.83
CA SER A 317 1.37 5.20 42.97
C SER A 317 1.56 5.42 41.46
N GLY A 318 2.31 6.47 41.06
CA GLY A 318 2.49 6.86 39.66
C GLY A 318 1.25 7.56 39.07
N LEU A 319 1.34 7.98 37.80
CA LEU A 319 0.22 8.62 37.11
C LEU A 319 -0.69 7.55 36.51
N GLN A 320 -2.01 7.69 36.70
CA GLN A 320 -2.98 6.76 36.13
C GLN A 320 -2.88 6.76 34.61
N LEU A 321 -2.68 5.57 34.05
CA LEU A 321 -2.55 5.35 32.61
C LEU A 321 -3.86 4.81 32.02
N TYR A 322 -4.44 3.81 32.68
CA TYR A 322 -5.60 3.09 32.17
C TYR A 322 -6.38 2.47 33.32
N ASN A 323 -7.71 2.43 33.22
CA ASN A 323 -8.57 1.75 34.19
C ASN A 323 -9.21 0.52 33.53
N ALA A 324 -9.24 -0.62 34.23
CA ALA A 324 -9.85 -1.88 33.77
C ALA A 324 -11.26 -1.72 33.17
N ASN A 325 -12.07 -0.80 33.70
CA ASN A 325 -13.45 -0.55 33.25
C ASN A 325 -13.54 0.31 31.98
N SER A 326 -12.39 0.68 31.39
CA SER A 326 -12.33 1.57 30.23
C SER A 326 -12.50 0.83 28.90
N GLY A 327 -12.70 -0.49 28.88
CA GLY A 327 -12.92 -1.28 27.67
C GLY A 327 -11.66 -1.55 26.84
N CYS A 328 -11.64 -2.71 26.19
CA CYS A 328 -10.55 -3.21 25.35
C CYS A 328 -10.65 -2.64 23.91
N GLU A 329 -9.66 -2.87 23.05
CA GLU A 329 -9.56 -2.28 21.69
C GLU A 329 -9.24 -0.77 21.65
N ARG A 330 -8.50 -0.27 22.63
CA ARG A 330 -8.15 1.16 22.75
C ARG A 330 -6.64 1.36 22.72
N SER A 331 -6.22 2.54 22.26
CA SER A 331 -4.83 3.00 22.38
C SER A 331 -4.76 4.17 23.35
N VAL A 332 -3.95 4.07 24.39
CA VAL A 332 -3.69 5.16 25.33
C VAL A 332 -2.35 5.80 24.98
N ILE A 333 -2.34 7.11 24.77
CA ILE A 333 -1.15 7.87 24.41
C ILE A 333 -0.67 8.68 25.62
N VAL A 334 0.53 8.36 26.10
CA VAL A 334 1.26 9.18 27.08
C VAL A 334 2.04 10.25 26.32
N LYS A 335 1.92 11.53 26.67
CA LYS A 335 2.51 12.65 25.92
C LYS A 335 3.52 13.43 26.74
#